data_AF-A0A1F6D508-F1
#
_entry.id   AF-A0A1F6D508-F1
#
_cell.length_a   1.000
_cell.length_b   1.000
_cell.length_c   1.000
_cell.angle_alpha   90.00
_cell.angle_beta   90.00
_cell.angle_gamma   90.00
#
_symmetry.space_group_name_H-M   'P 1'
#
loop_
_entity.id
_entity.type
_entity.pdbx_description
1 polymer ?
#
loop_
_entity_poly.entity_id
_entity_poly.type
_entity_poly.pdbx_seq_one_letter_code
_entity_poly.pdbx_strand_id
1 'polypeptide(L)'
;MPVILSALCLAFCASQSAAETYPAQAQPIVDDPDVTYHTSFRVGCDERLWNRILDNPQVWDKLWRIYHFKPYYTVTASGTSAHITAPRGAVGDLTLLSRSGGRRVYIGRGALHHPKVPQLPLARMALVIHAQHSAGGTSGTVALYLQAEGAVARPILKGLSAPVTEHIGRMTDLYIQAFKVIIDDAAHHPYGRVSSTDTPEAKEVVRVLFQ
;
A
#
# COMPACT_ATOMS: atom_id res chain seq x y z
N MET A 1 12.51 37.17 -23.45
CA MET A 1 11.72 36.00 -23.87
C MET A 1 11.24 35.22 -22.64
N PRO A 2 10.05 35.52 -22.06
CA PRO A 2 9.59 34.84 -20.85
C PRO A 2 8.25 34.09 -21.00
N VAL A 3 7.85 33.68 -22.20
CA VAL A 3 6.52 33.07 -22.43
C VAL A 3 6.55 31.53 -22.41
N ILE A 4 7.72 30.90 -22.58
CA ILE A 4 7.83 29.44 -22.75
C ILE A 4 7.87 28.69 -21.40
N LEU A 5 8.34 29.32 -20.32
CA LEU A 5 8.36 28.67 -18.99
C LEU A 5 6.97 28.55 -18.33
N SER A 6 6.05 29.48 -18.59
CA SER A 6 4.71 29.43 -17.99
C SER A 6 3.80 28.36 -18.62
N ALA A 7 4.04 27.98 -19.88
CA ALA A 7 3.27 26.94 -20.56
C ALA A 7 3.62 25.52 -20.07
N LEU A 8 4.87 25.28 -19.66
CA LEU A 8 5.31 23.99 -19.11
C LEU A 8 4.81 23.75 -17.67
N CYS A 9 4.72 24.80 -16.84
CA CYS A 9 4.08 24.68 -15.52
C CYS A 9 2.58 24.40 -15.62
N LEU A 10 1.88 24.98 -16.60
CA LEU A 10 0.45 24.72 -16.81
C LEU A 10 0.18 23.32 -17.40
N ALA A 11 1.04 22.80 -18.27
CA ALA A 11 0.90 21.43 -18.79
C ALA A 11 1.14 20.34 -17.71
N PHE A 12 2.02 20.62 -16.73
CA PHE A 12 2.28 19.71 -15.61
C PHE A 12 1.17 19.75 -14.54
N CYS A 13 0.49 20.88 -14.38
CA CYS A 13 -0.71 20.97 -13.53
C CYS A 13 -1.97 20.43 -14.23
N ALA A 14 -2.07 20.53 -15.56
CA ALA A 14 -3.24 20.10 -16.34
C ALA A 14 -3.34 18.58 -16.59
N SER A 15 -2.33 17.80 -16.20
CA SER A 15 -2.36 16.33 -16.30
C SER A 15 -2.95 15.64 -15.06
N GLN A 16 -3.40 16.40 -14.06
CA GLN A 16 -4.16 15.91 -12.91
C GLN A 16 -5.56 16.55 -12.86
N SER A 17 -6.49 16.06 -13.67
CA SER A 17 -7.90 15.84 -13.27
C SER A 17 -8.75 15.41 -14.47
N ALA A 18 -8.50 14.23 -15.03
CA ALA A 18 -9.68 13.42 -15.28
C ALA A 18 -10.19 13.09 -13.87
N ALA A 19 -11.43 13.44 -13.53
CA ALA A 19 -12.01 13.05 -12.25
C ALA A 19 -11.78 11.54 -12.10
N GLU A 20 -10.86 11.15 -11.21
CA GLU A 20 -10.49 9.76 -11.09
C GLU A 20 -11.70 9.02 -10.52
N THR A 21 -12.41 8.30 -11.38
CA THR A 21 -13.51 7.47 -10.91
C THR A 21 -12.93 6.27 -10.16
N TYR A 22 -13.22 6.20 -8.87
CA TYR A 22 -12.93 5.05 -8.04
C TYR A 22 -14.11 4.06 -8.09
N PRO A 23 -13.88 2.77 -7.78
CA PRO A 23 -14.97 1.83 -7.59
C PRO A 23 -15.99 2.38 -6.58
N ALA A 24 -17.28 2.11 -6.80
CA ALA A 24 -18.39 2.66 -6.00
C ALA A 24 -18.25 2.46 -4.48
N GLN A 25 -17.55 1.41 -4.05
CA GLN A 25 -17.30 1.11 -2.64
C GLN A 25 -16.19 1.99 -2.02
N ALA A 26 -15.21 2.41 -2.82
CA ALA A 26 -14.10 3.27 -2.40
C ALA A 26 -14.41 4.76 -2.54
N GLN A 27 -15.20 5.14 -3.55
CA GLN A 27 -15.53 6.54 -3.86
C GLN A 27 -15.99 7.35 -2.62
N PRO A 28 -16.92 6.87 -1.76
CA PRO A 28 -17.36 7.66 -0.60
C PRO A 28 -16.28 7.90 0.47
N ILE A 29 -15.25 7.06 0.50
CA ILE A 29 -14.11 7.21 1.43
C ILE A 29 -13.11 8.23 0.86
N VAL A 30 -12.92 8.23 -0.46
CA VAL A 30 -12.01 9.16 -1.14
C VAL A 30 -12.60 10.58 -1.21
N ASP A 31 -13.92 10.70 -1.39
CA ASP A 31 -14.59 12.01 -1.50
C ASP A 31 -14.69 12.75 -0.16
N ASP A 32 -14.81 12.01 0.96
CA ASP A 32 -14.96 12.58 2.30
C ASP A 32 -14.14 11.80 3.36
N PRO A 33 -12.80 11.84 3.25
CA PRO A 33 -11.91 11.20 4.21
C PRO A 33 -11.84 11.99 5.52
N ASP A 34 -11.64 11.27 6.62
CA ASP A 34 -11.31 11.86 7.91
C ASP A 34 -9.79 12.05 8.06
N VAL A 35 -8.99 11.15 7.46
CA VAL A 35 -7.52 11.26 7.38
C VAL A 35 -7.08 10.88 5.98
N THR A 36 -6.11 11.63 5.47
CA THR A 36 -5.46 11.34 4.20
C THR A 36 -3.96 11.29 4.38
N TYR A 37 -3.31 10.33 3.71
CA TYR A 37 -1.86 10.23 3.62
C TYR A 37 -1.46 9.94 2.18
N HIS A 38 -0.42 10.62 1.70
CA HIS A 38 0.13 10.44 0.37
C HIS A 38 1.65 10.35 0.44
N THR A 39 2.23 9.44 -0.33
CA THR A 39 3.68 9.36 -0.50
C THR A 39 4.03 8.85 -1.89
N SER A 40 5.25 9.11 -2.32
CA SER A 40 5.82 8.59 -3.55
C SER A 40 6.83 7.48 -3.26
N PHE A 41 6.95 6.53 -4.18
CA PHE A 41 7.94 5.47 -4.09
C PHE A 41 8.69 5.28 -5.41
N ARG A 42 9.86 4.66 -5.30
CA ARG A 42 10.64 4.14 -6.42
C ARG A 42 11.32 2.85 -6.00
N VAL A 43 11.20 1.81 -6.83
CA VAL A 43 11.75 0.47 -6.59
C VAL A 43 12.33 -0.10 -7.88
N GLY A 44 13.41 -0.87 -7.76
CA GLY A 44 14.14 -1.45 -8.88
C GLY A 44 13.52 -2.75 -9.43
N CYS A 45 12.20 -2.86 -9.51
CA CYS A 45 11.54 -4.03 -10.13
C CYS A 45 10.87 -3.68 -11.46
N ASP A 46 10.74 -4.70 -12.31
CA ASP A 46 9.90 -4.65 -13.50
C ASP A 46 8.40 -4.70 -13.16
N GLU A 47 7.58 -4.43 -14.17
CA GLU A 47 6.13 -4.43 -14.05
C GLU A 47 5.57 -5.81 -13.62
N ARG A 48 6.13 -6.90 -14.13
CA ARG A 48 5.61 -8.25 -13.87
C ARG A 48 5.77 -8.61 -12.40
N LEU A 49 6.95 -8.41 -11.84
CA LEU A 49 7.24 -8.67 -10.42
C LEU A 49 6.42 -7.74 -9.53
N TRP A 50 6.34 -6.45 -9.86
CA TRP A 50 5.52 -5.48 -9.12
C TRP A 50 4.05 -5.91 -9.04
N ASN A 51 3.46 -6.27 -10.19
CA ASN A 51 2.06 -6.68 -10.28
C ASN A 51 1.81 -7.98 -9.51
N ARG A 52 2.71 -8.97 -9.59
CA ARG A 52 2.61 -10.23 -8.83
C ARG A 52 2.63 -9.99 -7.33
N ILE A 53 3.48 -9.10 -6.85
CA ILE A 53 3.54 -8.73 -5.43
C ILE A 53 2.22 -8.10 -4.99
N LEU A 54 1.73 -7.06 -5.69
CA LEU A 54 0.52 -6.36 -5.29
C LEU A 54 -0.75 -7.23 -5.37
N ASP A 55 -0.84 -8.08 -6.38
CA ASP A 55 -2.02 -8.91 -6.60
C ASP A 55 -2.11 -10.09 -5.61
N ASN A 56 -1.07 -10.36 -4.81
CA ASN A 56 -1.00 -11.46 -3.86
C ASN A 56 -0.55 -11.00 -2.46
N PRO A 57 -1.43 -10.37 -1.65
CA PRO A 57 -1.08 -9.87 -0.32
C PRO A 57 -0.52 -10.93 0.64
N GLN A 58 -0.93 -12.21 0.50
CA GLN A 58 -0.37 -13.33 1.28
C GLN A 58 1.09 -13.66 0.96
N VAL A 59 1.68 -13.05 -0.06
CA VAL A 59 3.11 -13.18 -0.32
C VAL A 59 3.89 -12.21 0.58
N TRP A 60 3.27 -11.10 0.98
CA TRP A 60 3.94 -10.06 1.74
C TRP A 60 4.34 -10.56 3.14
N ASP A 61 3.46 -11.29 3.84
CA ASP A 61 3.78 -11.82 5.17
C ASP A 61 4.87 -12.90 5.12
N LYS A 62 4.86 -13.77 4.11
CA LYS A 62 5.89 -14.80 3.87
C LYS A 62 7.23 -14.15 3.59
N LEU A 63 7.28 -13.16 2.71
CA LEU A 63 8.50 -12.37 2.47
C LEU A 63 8.98 -11.70 3.76
N TRP A 64 8.08 -11.11 4.54
CA TRP A 64 8.42 -10.49 5.82
C TRP A 64 9.10 -11.46 6.79
N ARG A 65 8.61 -12.70 6.84
CA ARG A 65 9.16 -13.78 7.69
C ARG A 65 10.50 -14.27 7.19
N ILE A 66 10.64 -14.52 5.88
CA ILE A 66 11.89 -14.99 5.25
C ILE A 66 13.01 -13.98 5.48
N TYR A 67 12.71 -12.69 5.42
CA TYR A 67 13.68 -11.61 5.63
C TYR A 67 13.81 -11.18 7.10
N HIS A 68 13.08 -11.85 8.01
CA HIS A 68 13.08 -11.58 9.45
C HIS A 68 12.76 -10.12 9.83
N PHE A 69 11.96 -9.42 9.02
CA PHE A 69 11.58 -8.03 9.30
C PHE A 69 10.64 -7.94 10.51
N LYS A 70 10.78 -6.85 11.27
CA LYS A 70 9.99 -6.57 12.48
C LYS A 70 9.31 -5.20 12.39
N PRO A 71 8.10 -5.01 12.97
CA PRO A 71 7.28 -6.03 13.62
C PRO A 71 6.73 -7.04 12.61
N TYR A 72 6.50 -8.28 13.05
CA TYR A 72 5.82 -9.27 12.21
C TYR A 72 4.35 -8.89 12.08
N TYR A 73 3.81 -9.00 10.87
CA TYR A 73 2.38 -9.05 10.64
C TYR A 73 2.01 -10.39 10.02
N THR A 74 0.72 -10.72 10.05
CA THR A 74 0.18 -11.92 9.43
C THR A 74 -0.84 -11.54 8.39
N VAL A 75 -0.84 -12.25 7.25
CA VAL A 75 -1.86 -12.09 6.22
C VAL A 75 -2.52 -13.44 5.98
N THR A 76 -3.79 -13.55 6.34
CA THR A 76 -4.58 -14.76 6.11
C THR A 76 -5.53 -14.52 4.95
N ALA A 77 -5.45 -15.35 3.91
CA ALA A 77 -6.40 -15.28 2.80
C ALA A 77 -7.82 -15.60 3.31
N SER A 78 -8.80 -14.81 2.91
CA SER A 78 -10.22 -14.92 3.27
C SER A 78 -11.07 -14.69 2.02
N GLY A 79 -11.20 -15.73 1.19
CA GLY A 79 -11.87 -15.63 -0.10
C GLY A 79 -11.17 -14.64 -1.04
N THR A 80 -11.87 -13.58 -1.44
CA THR A 80 -11.33 -12.48 -2.27
C THR A 80 -10.64 -11.38 -1.45
N SER A 81 -10.62 -11.52 -0.13
CA SER A 81 -10.04 -10.58 0.82
C SER A 81 -8.84 -11.19 1.54
N ALA A 82 -8.06 -10.35 2.20
CA ALA A 82 -6.95 -10.73 3.04
C ALA A 82 -7.14 -10.12 4.43
N HIS A 83 -7.14 -10.95 5.47
CA HIS A 83 -7.16 -10.49 6.85
C HIS A 83 -5.72 -10.17 7.29
N ILE A 84 -5.47 -8.93 7.69
CA ILE A 84 -4.18 -8.42 8.09
C ILE A 84 -4.18 -8.20 9.60
N THR A 85 -3.16 -8.71 10.29
CA THR A 85 -2.93 -8.42 11.71
C THR A 85 -1.52 -7.89 11.89
N ALA A 86 -1.39 -6.58 12.16
CA ALA A 86 -0.13 -5.92 12.45
C ALA A 86 -0.12 -5.39 13.89
N PRO A 87 0.72 -5.93 14.81
CA PRO A 87 0.70 -5.62 16.25
C PRO A 87 0.78 -4.14 16.62
N ARG A 88 1.37 -3.29 15.77
CA ARG A 88 1.51 -1.84 15.96
C ARG A 88 0.93 -1.02 14.80
N GLY A 89 0.21 -1.69 13.90
CA GLY A 89 -0.32 -1.10 12.67
C GLY A 89 -1.83 -1.20 12.67
N ALA A 90 -2.38 -1.98 11.74
CA ALA A 90 -3.80 -2.21 11.62
C ALA A 90 -4.14 -3.69 11.84
N VAL A 91 -5.37 -3.94 12.27
CA VAL A 91 -6.02 -5.24 12.20
C VAL A 91 -7.31 -5.11 11.39
N GLY A 92 -7.53 -5.96 10.40
CA GLY A 92 -8.73 -5.88 9.57
C GLY A 92 -8.62 -6.57 8.24
N ASP A 93 -9.66 -6.46 7.44
CA ASP A 93 -9.76 -7.08 6.13
C ASP A 93 -9.39 -6.08 5.03
N LEU A 94 -8.69 -6.56 4.01
CA LEU A 94 -8.30 -5.81 2.82
C LEU A 94 -8.78 -6.56 1.56
N THR A 95 -9.52 -5.87 0.70
CA THR A 95 -10.06 -6.43 -0.54
C THR A 95 -9.60 -5.59 -1.73
N LEU A 96 -9.09 -6.24 -2.76
CA LEU A 96 -8.73 -5.57 -4.01
C LEU A 96 -9.99 -5.35 -4.87
N LEU A 97 -10.34 -4.09 -5.12
CA LEU A 97 -11.55 -3.72 -5.85
C LEU A 97 -11.32 -3.50 -7.34
N SER A 98 -10.13 -3.01 -7.73
CA SER A 98 -9.84 -2.69 -9.12
C SER A 98 -8.36 -2.82 -9.46
N ARG A 99 -8.10 -3.28 -10.69
CA ARG A 99 -6.77 -3.38 -11.32
C ARG A 99 -6.89 -2.76 -12.71
N SER A 100 -6.20 -1.64 -12.96
CA SER A 100 -6.23 -0.99 -14.28
C SER A 100 -5.01 -0.10 -14.49
N GLY A 101 -4.27 -0.27 -15.59
CA GLY A 101 -3.24 0.68 -16.05
C GLY A 101 -2.23 1.11 -14.97
N GLY A 102 -1.65 0.15 -14.24
CA GLY A 102 -0.71 0.45 -13.15
C GLY A 102 -1.38 0.81 -11.81
N ARG A 103 -2.69 1.08 -11.81
CA ARG A 103 -3.49 1.43 -10.63
C ARG A 103 -4.09 0.21 -9.93
N ARG A 104 -3.96 0.16 -8.61
CA ARG A 104 -4.67 -0.76 -7.72
C ARG A 104 -5.47 0.04 -6.70
N VAL A 105 -6.72 -0.36 -6.51
CA VAL A 105 -7.58 0.22 -5.47
C VAL A 105 -8.02 -0.89 -4.54
N TYR A 106 -7.61 -0.80 -3.28
CA TYR A 106 -8.07 -1.70 -2.22
C TYR A 106 -9.03 -0.96 -1.31
N ILE A 107 -10.01 -1.69 -0.78
CA ILE A 107 -10.81 -1.24 0.36
C ILE A 107 -10.45 -2.06 1.58
N GLY A 108 -10.35 -1.41 2.72
CA GLY A 108 -10.14 -2.08 3.98
C GLY A 108 -11.21 -1.71 5.00
N ARG A 109 -11.42 -2.61 5.96
CA ARG A 109 -12.20 -2.34 7.17
C ARG A 109 -11.49 -2.95 8.36
N GLY A 110 -11.26 -2.16 9.40
CA GLY A 110 -10.49 -2.63 10.54
C GLY A 110 -10.25 -1.57 11.60
N ALA A 111 -9.42 -1.90 12.57
CA ALA A 111 -8.97 -0.98 13.61
C ALA A 111 -7.51 -0.60 13.38
N LEU A 112 -7.16 0.65 13.68
CA LEU A 112 -5.78 1.11 13.71
C LEU A 112 -5.29 1.10 15.16
N HIS A 113 -4.22 0.35 15.43
CA HIS A 113 -3.49 0.44 16.68
C HIS A 113 -2.55 1.64 16.62
N HIS A 114 -2.80 2.62 17.47
CA HIS A 114 -1.95 3.79 17.61
C HIS A 114 -1.47 3.91 19.07
N PRO A 115 -0.16 4.06 19.32
CA PRO A 115 0.38 4.02 20.68
C PRO A 115 -0.14 5.14 21.59
N LYS A 116 -0.61 6.26 21.01
CA LYS A 116 -1.18 7.40 21.75
C LYS A 116 -2.70 7.53 21.65
N VAL A 117 -3.38 6.62 20.95
CA VAL A 117 -4.85 6.66 20.82
C VAL A 117 -5.39 5.31 21.28
N PRO A 118 -6.08 5.23 22.44
CA PRO A 118 -6.35 3.99 23.17
C PRO A 118 -7.08 2.89 22.39
N GLN A 119 -7.78 3.24 21.31
CA GLN A 119 -8.24 2.37 20.22
C GLN A 119 -8.93 3.31 19.24
N LEU A 120 -8.43 3.42 18.00
CA LEU A 120 -9.23 4.07 16.98
C LEU A 120 -10.39 3.12 16.63
N PRO A 121 -11.64 3.62 16.60
CA PRO A 121 -12.79 2.80 16.24
C PRO A 121 -12.61 2.23 14.84
N LEU A 122 -13.40 1.19 14.53
CA LEU A 122 -13.48 0.61 13.19
C LEU A 122 -13.51 1.73 12.15
N ALA A 123 -12.53 1.68 11.25
CA ALA A 123 -12.37 2.61 10.16
C ALA A 123 -12.45 1.84 8.85
N ARG A 124 -13.04 2.50 7.86
CA ARG A 124 -12.96 2.12 6.46
C ARG A 124 -11.75 2.80 5.85
N MET A 125 -11.11 2.11 4.93
CA MET A 125 -9.92 2.59 4.23
C MET A 125 -10.09 2.43 2.73
N ALA A 126 -9.64 3.41 1.96
CA ALA A 126 -9.28 3.21 0.56
C ALA A 126 -7.76 3.37 0.41
N LEU A 127 -7.10 2.32 -0.08
CA LEU A 127 -5.68 2.33 -0.43
C LEU A 127 -5.57 2.35 -1.95
N VAL A 128 -5.00 3.42 -2.49
CA VAL A 128 -4.82 3.61 -3.92
C VAL A 128 -3.32 3.61 -4.21
N ILE A 129 -2.89 2.71 -5.10
CA ILE A 129 -1.51 2.63 -5.54
C ILE A 129 -1.51 2.90 -7.04
N HIS A 130 -0.75 3.91 -7.47
CA HIS A 130 -0.46 4.16 -8.87
C HIS A 130 1.00 3.85 -9.14
N ALA A 131 1.27 3.06 -10.17
CA ALA A 131 2.61 2.73 -10.60
C ALA A 131 2.80 3.05 -12.08
N GLN A 132 3.99 3.56 -12.39
CA GLN A 132 4.50 3.76 -13.73
C GLN A 132 5.77 2.92 -13.87
N HIS A 133 5.89 2.25 -15.01
CA HIS A 133 6.98 1.31 -15.27
C HIS A 133 7.89 1.88 -16.36
N SER A 134 9.20 1.76 -16.14
CA SER A 134 10.23 2.22 -17.07
C SER A 134 11.42 1.25 -17.06
N ALA A 135 12.36 1.43 -17.98
CA ALA A 135 13.60 0.66 -17.99
C ALA A 135 14.42 0.81 -16.69
N GLY A 136 14.23 1.91 -15.95
CA GLY A 136 14.90 2.18 -14.67
C GLY A 136 14.14 1.68 -13.43
N GLY A 137 13.14 0.81 -13.61
CA GLY A 137 12.29 0.25 -12.56
C GLY A 137 10.90 0.87 -12.48
N THR A 138 10.25 0.68 -11.33
CA THR A 138 8.88 1.10 -11.06
C THR A 138 8.87 2.29 -10.09
N SER A 139 8.12 3.33 -10.43
CA SER A 139 7.89 4.49 -9.56
C SER A 139 6.41 4.83 -9.50
N GLY A 140 5.99 5.50 -8.44
CA GLY A 140 4.57 5.79 -8.29
C GLY A 140 4.20 6.47 -7.00
N THR A 141 2.89 6.45 -6.71
CA THR A 141 2.31 7.04 -5.52
C THR A 141 1.46 6.02 -4.76
N VAL A 142 1.44 6.19 -3.45
CA VAL A 142 0.52 5.51 -2.53
C VAL A 142 -0.33 6.59 -1.87
N ALA A 143 -1.64 6.45 -1.97
CA ALA A 143 -2.63 7.26 -1.27
C ALA A 143 -3.42 6.37 -0.31
N LEU A 144 -3.60 6.82 0.92
CA LEU A 144 -4.40 6.15 1.94
C LEU A 144 -5.44 7.13 2.47
N TYR A 145 -6.70 6.78 2.30
CA TYR A 145 -7.84 7.53 2.78
C TYR A 145 -8.51 6.73 3.89
N LEU A 146 -8.69 7.32 5.06
CA LEU A 146 -9.36 6.71 6.20
C LEU A 146 -10.64 7.47 6.54
N GLN A 147 -11.68 6.72 6.86
CA GLN A 147 -12.95 7.25 7.32
C GLN A 147 -13.43 6.40 8.50
N ALA A 148 -13.66 7.04 9.64
CA ALA A 148 -14.21 6.37 10.80
C ALA A 148 -15.66 5.94 10.55
N GLU A 149 -16.07 4.84 11.16
CA GLU A 149 -17.45 4.40 11.10
C GLU A 149 -18.28 5.11 12.19
N GLY A 150 -19.26 5.90 11.74
CA GLY A 150 -20.27 6.53 12.61
C GLY A 150 -19.98 8.00 12.96
N ALA A 151 -21.06 8.77 13.10
CA ALA A 151 -21.02 10.24 13.20
C ALA A 151 -20.19 10.77 14.40
N VAL A 152 -20.11 10.02 15.50
CA VAL A 152 -19.33 10.39 16.69
C VAL A 152 -17.84 10.15 16.50
N ALA A 153 -17.47 9.09 15.77
CA ALA A 153 -16.08 8.70 15.57
C ALA A 153 -15.35 9.58 14.55
N ARG A 154 -16.06 10.09 13.54
CA ARG A 154 -15.51 10.96 12.50
C ARG A 154 -14.81 12.23 13.02
N PRO A 155 -15.45 13.07 13.86
CA PRO A 155 -14.77 14.26 14.40
C PRO A 155 -13.56 13.90 15.28
N ILE A 156 -13.62 12.78 16.00
CA ILE A 156 -12.49 12.29 16.82
C ILE A 156 -11.30 11.93 15.92
N LEU A 157 -11.54 11.13 14.87
CA LEU A 157 -10.49 10.74 13.92
C LEU A 157 -9.94 11.96 13.16
N LYS A 158 -10.80 12.88 12.71
CA LYS A 158 -10.38 14.15 12.09
C LYS A 158 -9.47 14.98 13.02
N GLY A 159 -9.84 15.09 14.31
CA GLY A 159 -9.03 15.78 15.32
C GLY A 159 -7.67 15.12 15.59
N LEU A 160 -7.56 13.81 15.33
CA LEU A 160 -6.33 13.02 15.47
C LEU A 160 -5.60 12.82 14.13
N SER A 161 -5.98 13.55 13.08
CA SER A 161 -5.43 13.36 11.73
C SER A 161 -3.91 13.45 11.69
N ALA A 162 -3.31 14.51 12.26
CA ALA A 162 -1.86 14.70 12.25
C ALA A 162 -1.07 13.52 12.87
N PRO A 163 -1.31 13.10 14.14
CA PRO A 163 -0.58 11.96 14.71
C PRO A 163 -0.87 10.64 13.99
N VAL A 164 -2.09 10.45 13.48
CA VAL A 164 -2.45 9.25 12.69
C VAL A 164 -1.67 9.23 11.37
N THR A 165 -1.64 10.34 10.63
CA THR A 165 -0.87 10.50 9.38
C THR A 165 0.63 10.29 9.63
N GLU A 166 1.18 10.83 10.72
CA GLU A 166 2.58 10.61 11.10
C GLU A 166 2.88 9.13 11.36
N HIS A 167 1.99 8.43 12.06
CA HIS A 167 2.12 7.00 12.33
C HIS A 167 2.02 6.16 11.06
N ILE A 168 1.05 6.44 10.20
CA ILE A 168 0.91 5.81 8.89
C ILE A 168 2.19 6.03 8.08
N GLY A 169 2.69 7.27 8.03
CA GLY A 169 3.90 7.60 7.28
C GLY A 169 5.11 6.78 7.72
N ARG A 170 5.38 6.70 9.03
CA ARG A 170 6.46 5.85 9.55
C ARG A 170 6.31 4.38 9.14
N MET A 171 5.09 3.84 9.21
CA MET A 171 4.84 2.44 8.85
C MET A 171 5.00 2.22 7.34
N THR A 172 4.49 3.13 6.51
CA THR A 172 4.63 3.06 5.06
C THR A 172 6.10 3.16 4.63
N ASP A 173 6.88 4.05 5.23
CA ASP A 173 8.31 4.17 4.94
C ASP A 173 9.06 2.88 5.30
N LEU A 174 8.79 2.30 6.48
CA LEU A 174 9.34 1.00 6.86
C LEU A 174 9.00 -0.09 5.84
N TYR A 175 7.75 -0.11 5.36
CA TYR A 175 7.31 -1.06 4.36
C TYR A 175 7.99 -0.86 3.01
N ILE A 176 8.07 0.37 2.52
CA ILE A 176 8.76 0.70 1.27
C ILE A 176 10.24 0.31 1.35
N GLN A 177 10.93 0.58 2.45
CA GLN A 177 12.34 0.22 2.62
C GLN A 177 12.55 -1.30 2.66
N ALA A 178 11.70 -2.03 3.38
CA ALA A 178 11.74 -3.49 3.37
C ALA A 178 11.47 -4.07 1.97
N PHE A 179 10.49 -3.51 1.26
CA PHE A 179 10.21 -3.91 -0.13
C PHE A 179 11.38 -3.65 -1.06
N LYS A 180 12.10 -2.53 -0.90
CA LYS A 180 13.33 -2.27 -1.67
C LYS A 180 14.36 -3.37 -1.46
N VAL A 181 14.60 -3.77 -0.21
CA VAL A 181 15.53 -4.86 0.11
C VAL A 181 15.10 -6.18 -0.53
N ILE A 182 13.81 -6.53 -0.46
CA ILE A 182 13.27 -7.76 -1.07
C ILE A 182 13.43 -7.74 -2.58
N ILE A 183 13.08 -6.61 -3.22
CA ILE A 183 13.15 -6.46 -4.68
C ILE A 183 14.59 -6.49 -5.17
N ASP A 184 15.48 -5.81 -4.45
CA ASP A 184 16.91 -5.78 -4.78
C ASP A 184 17.55 -7.17 -4.68
N ASP A 185 17.22 -7.93 -3.63
CA ASP A 185 17.65 -9.32 -3.48
C ASP A 185 17.04 -10.21 -4.58
N ALA A 186 15.75 -10.06 -4.89
CA ALA A 186 15.10 -10.81 -5.97
C ALA A 186 15.66 -10.49 -7.37
N ALA A 187 16.12 -9.26 -7.61
CA ALA A 187 16.70 -8.85 -8.89
C ALA A 187 18.13 -9.37 -9.08
N HIS A 188 18.95 -9.35 -8.03
CA HIS A 188 20.36 -9.77 -8.09
C HIS A 188 20.56 -11.26 -7.77
N HIS A 189 19.64 -11.83 -7.00
CA HIS A 189 19.63 -13.21 -6.55
C HIS A 189 18.19 -13.76 -6.63
N PRO A 190 17.65 -14.00 -7.85
CA PRO A 190 16.26 -14.43 -8.07
C PRO A 190 15.88 -15.75 -7.37
N TYR A 191 16.88 -16.42 -6.79
CA TYR A 191 16.74 -17.60 -5.97
C TYR A 191 17.36 -17.37 -4.57
N GLY A 192 18.63 -16.97 -4.44
CA GLY A 192 19.21 -16.36 -3.22
C GLY A 192 18.64 -16.83 -1.87
N ARG A 193 18.08 -15.89 -1.09
CA ARG A 193 17.52 -16.15 0.25
C ARG A 193 16.22 -16.93 0.24
N VAL A 194 15.36 -16.72 -0.75
CA VAL A 194 14.05 -17.39 -0.83
C VAL A 194 14.24 -18.88 -1.21
N SER A 195 15.15 -19.16 -2.12
CA SER A 195 15.52 -20.51 -2.58
C SER A 195 16.42 -21.27 -1.63
N SER A 196 17.26 -20.58 -0.85
CA SER A 196 18.12 -21.23 0.16
C SER A 196 17.32 -21.69 1.38
N THR A 197 16.09 -21.23 1.52
CA THR A 197 15.21 -21.54 2.63
C THR A 197 14.30 -22.71 2.22
N ASP A 198 14.58 -23.93 2.68
CA ASP A 198 13.74 -25.11 2.40
C ASP A 198 12.50 -25.13 3.31
N THR A 199 11.69 -24.07 3.24
CA THR A 199 10.41 -24.01 3.96
C THR A 199 9.23 -24.00 2.98
N PRO A 200 8.05 -24.51 3.38
CA PRO A 200 6.84 -24.43 2.56
C PRO A 200 6.50 -22.99 2.14
N GLU A 201 6.75 -22.01 3.01
CA GLU A 201 6.53 -20.59 2.72
C GLU A 201 7.41 -20.10 1.58
N ALA A 202 8.68 -20.48 1.57
CA ALA A 202 9.62 -20.02 0.57
C ALA A 202 9.35 -20.63 -0.81
N LYS A 203 8.99 -21.92 -0.86
CA LYS A 203 8.51 -22.59 -2.09
C LYS A 203 7.30 -21.89 -2.69
N GLU A 204 6.36 -21.49 -1.86
CA GLU A 204 5.16 -20.79 -2.28
C GLU A 204 5.45 -19.37 -2.78
N VAL A 205 6.37 -18.64 -2.13
CA VAL A 205 6.84 -17.33 -2.63
C VAL A 205 7.48 -17.49 -4.01
N VAL A 206 8.35 -18.49 -4.21
CA VAL A 206 8.98 -18.75 -5.52
C VAL A 206 7.94 -19.03 -6.59
N ARG A 207 6.97 -19.89 -6.28
CA ARG A 207 5.87 -20.24 -7.19
C ARG A 207 5.06 -19.02 -7.62
N VAL A 208 4.74 -18.12 -6.69
CA VAL A 208 3.91 -16.95 -7.00
C VAL A 208 4.69 -15.83 -7.70
N LEU A 209 5.95 -15.60 -7.31
CA LEU A 209 6.73 -14.46 -7.80
C LEU A 209 7.53 -14.77 -9.06
N PHE A 210 8.04 -15.99 -9.25
CA PHE A 210 9.03 -16.29 -10.29
C PHE A 210 8.59 -17.32 -11.34
N GLN A 211 7.52 -18.08 -11.09
CA GLN A 211 6.92 -19.00 -12.07
C GLN A 211 5.69 -18.33 -12.69
#